data_AF-A0A3L7PY47-F1
#
_entry.id   AF-A0A3L7PY47-F1
#
_cell.length_a   1.000
_cell.length_b   1.000
_cell.length_c   1.000
_cell.angle_alpha   90.00
_cell.angle_beta   90.00
_cell.angle_gamma   90.00
#
_symmetry.space_group_name_H-M   'P 1'
#
loop_
_entity.id
_entity.type
_entity.pdbx_description
1 polymer ?
#
loop_
_entity_poly.entity_id
_entity_poly.type
_entity_poly.pdbx_seq_one_letter_code
_entity_poly.pdbx_strand_id
1 'polypeptide(L)'
;MPSPPFRATDSPWFWGCLFSVMALVGMALIAPKYAIRQRQIEGRFLGRQQAHIERTRRAAGLEPVDLAETAEDRDVVAPQRIVPLWTLATLAGLAAVGSAVMLAREIGRSYRI
;
A
#
# COMPACT_ATOMS: atom_id res chain seq x y z
N MET A 1 10.07 -13.78 46.51
CA MET A 1 8.71 -13.58 45.96
C MET A 1 8.66 -14.30 44.62
N PRO A 2 7.63 -15.10 44.32
CA PRO A 2 7.49 -15.72 43.01
C PRO A 2 7.35 -14.66 41.91
N SER A 3 7.97 -14.89 40.76
CA SER A 3 7.87 -14.03 39.58
C SER A 3 6.41 -13.95 39.11
N PRO A 4 5.90 -12.78 38.71
CA PRO A 4 4.57 -12.69 38.13
C PRO A 4 4.49 -13.53 36.83
N PRO A 5 3.34 -14.17 36.55
CA PRO A 5 3.14 -14.94 35.32
C PRO A 5 3.24 -14.03 34.09
N PHE A 6 3.71 -14.59 32.97
CA PHE A 6 3.79 -13.86 31.70
C PHE A 6 2.43 -13.31 31.28
N ARG A 7 2.39 -12.04 30.91
CA ARG A 7 1.20 -11.36 30.37
C ARG A 7 1.51 -10.88 28.96
N ALA A 8 0.76 -11.37 27.98
CA ALA A 8 0.97 -11.00 26.58
C ALA A 8 0.89 -9.48 26.35
N THR A 9 0.05 -8.77 27.10
CA THR A 9 -0.12 -7.31 27.01
C THR A 9 1.10 -6.51 27.42
N ASP A 10 2.04 -7.10 28.16
CA ASP A 10 3.27 -6.45 28.60
C ASP A 10 4.38 -6.59 27.53
N SER A 11 4.17 -7.45 26.53
CA SER A 11 5.11 -7.66 25.43
C SER A 11 4.93 -6.59 24.34
N PRO A 12 6.00 -5.90 23.90
CA PRO A 12 5.93 -4.99 22.76
C PRO A 12 5.56 -5.72 21.45
N TRP A 13 5.88 -7.01 21.34
CA TRP A 13 5.58 -7.82 20.16
C TRP A 13 4.09 -8.16 20.03
N PHE A 14 3.37 -8.25 21.16
CA PHE A 14 1.92 -8.37 21.13
C PHE A 14 1.27 -7.14 20.48
N TRP A 15 1.66 -5.94 20.92
CA TRP A 15 1.15 -4.69 20.36
C TRP A 15 1.55 -4.50 18.89
N GLY A 16 2.80 -4.81 18.54
CA GLY A 16 3.26 -4.80 17.15
C GLY A 16 2.42 -5.70 16.25
N CYS A 17 2.10 -6.92 16.71
CA CYS A 17 1.23 -7.84 15.99
C CYS A 17 -0.20 -7.31 15.87
N LEU A 18 -0.80 -6.87 16.98
CA LEU A 18 -2.16 -6.35 17.01
C LEU A 18 -2.36 -5.17 16.05
N PHE A 19 -1.48 -4.17 16.11
CA PHE A 19 -1.59 -3.00 15.25
C PHE A 19 -1.34 -3.32 13.78
N SER A 20 -0.39 -4.22 13.49
CA SER A 20 -0.12 -4.66 12.11
C SER A 20 -1.32 -5.41 11.51
N VAL A 21 -1.95 -6.28 12.29
CA VAL A 21 -3.18 -6.99 11.87
C VAL A 21 -4.33 -6.00 11.69
N MET A 22 -4.51 -5.04 12.60
CA MET A 22 -5.52 -3.99 12.45
C MET A 22 -5.29 -3.13 11.21
N ALA A 23 -4.04 -2.82 10.88
CA ALA A 23 -3.71 -2.11 9.64
C ALA A 23 -4.09 -2.92 8.39
N LEU A 24 -3.82 -4.23 8.37
CA LEU A 24 -4.24 -5.13 7.29
C LEU A 24 -5.77 -5.17 7.12
N VAL A 25 -6.50 -5.30 8.24
CA VAL A 25 -7.97 -5.27 8.23
C VAL A 25 -8.49 -3.92 7.72
N GLY A 26 -7.95 -2.82 8.23
CA GLY A 26 -8.30 -1.48 7.78
C GLY A 26 -8.06 -1.29 6.28
N MET A 27 -6.90 -1.72 5.79
CA MET A 27 -6.56 -1.68 4.36
C MET A 27 -7.52 -2.52 3.51
N ALA A 28 -7.88 -3.73 3.96
CA ALA A 28 -8.83 -4.59 3.26
C ALA A 28 -10.22 -3.93 3.15
N LEU A 29 -10.69 -3.29 4.23
CA LEU A 29 -11.99 -2.61 4.25
C LEU A 29 -12.03 -1.38 3.33
N ILE A 30 -10.93 -0.62 3.24
CA ILE A 30 -10.88 0.60 2.40
C ILE A 30 -10.44 0.33 0.95
N ALA A 31 -9.95 -0.88 0.64
CA ALA A 31 -9.39 -1.23 -0.66
C ALA A 31 -10.25 -0.84 -1.87
N PRO A 32 -11.57 -1.15 -1.94
CA PRO A 32 -12.38 -0.80 -3.11
C PRO A 32 -12.55 0.72 -3.27
N LYS A 33 -12.78 1.43 -2.15
CA LYS A 33 -12.92 2.89 -2.13
C LYS A 33 -11.63 3.59 -2.54
N TYR A 34 -10.50 3.08 -2.04
CA TYR A 34 -9.17 3.56 -2.40
C TYR A 34 -8.91 3.35 -3.90
N ALA A 35 -9.23 2.18 -4.45
CA ALA A 35 -9.04 1.90 -5.87
C ALA A 35 -9.78 2.90 -6.79
N ILE A 36 -11.04 3.21 -6.49
CA ILE A 36 -11.85 4.16 -7.27
C ILE A 36 -11.24 5.56 -7.20
N ARG A 37 -10.89 6.04 -6.00
CA ARG A 37 -10.32 7.38 -5.81
C ARG A 37 -8.96 7.51 -6.48
N GLN A 38 -8.11 6.51 -6.32
CA GLN A 38 -6.78 6.48 -6.91
C GLN A 38 -6.86 6.59 -8.45
N ARG A 39 -7.78 5.83 -9.08
CA ARG A 39 -8.04 5.90 -10.53
C ARG A 39 -8.46 7.29 -11.02
N GLN A 40 -9.26 8.02 -10.23
CA GLN A 40 -9.70 9.38 -10.58
C GLN A 40 -8.56 10.41 -10.46
N ILE A 41 -7.68 10.24 -9.48
CA ILE A 41 -6.53 11.12 -9.27
C ILE A 41 -5.48 10.89 -10.36
N GLU A 42 -5.11 9.62 -10.58
CA GLU A 42 -4.13 9.23 -11.59
C GLU A 42 -4.59 9.62 -13.00
N GLY A 43 -5.87 9.43 -13.34
CA GLY A 43 -6.42 9.87 -14.63
C GLY A 43 -6.27 11.37 -14.88
N ARG A 44 -6.54 12.21 -13.87
CA ARG A 44 -6.35 13.67 -13.97
C ARG A 44 -4.87 14.06 -14.05
N PHE A 45 -4.00 13.31 -13.38
CA PHE A 45 -2.55 13.54 -13.45
C PHE A 45 -2.03 13.23 -14.86
N LEU A 46 -2.36 12.07 -15.41
CA LEU A 46 -1.94 11.63 -16.75
C LEU A 46 -2.46 12.59 -17.83
N GLY A 47 -3.72 13.03 -17.75
CA GLY A 47 -4.26 13.99 -18.70
C GLY A 47 -3.50 15.33 -18.71
N ARG A 48 -3.07 15.81 -17.54
CA ARG A 48 -2.22 17.01 -17.45
C ARG A 48 -0.82 16.77 -17.99
N GLN A 49 -0.25 15.59 -17.73
CA GLN A 49 1.07 15.21 -18.24
C GLN A 49 1.08 15.14 -19.77
N GLN A 50 0.07 14.49 -20.37
CA GLN A 50 -0.09 14.43 -21.83
C GLN A 50 -0.30 15.82 -22.44
N ALA A 51 -1.15 16.66 -21.84
CA ALA A 51 -1.33 18.03 -22.30
C ALA A 51 -0.04 18.86 -22.24
N HIS A 52 0.81 18.64 -21.23
CA HIS A 52 2.11 19.30 -21.15
C HIS A 52 3.08 18.80 -22.23
N ILE A 53 3.18 17.48 -22.42
CA ILE A 53 4.00 16.87 -23.48
C ILE A 53 3.61 17.43 -24.86
N GLU A 54 2.31 17.49 -25.14
CA GLU A 54 1.78 17.98 -26.41
C GLU A 54 2.09 19.47 -26.64
N ARG A 55 1.99 20.31 -25.59
CA ARG A 55 2.40 21.73 -25.68
C ARG A 55 3.89 21.87 -25.99
N THR A 56 4.73 21.07 -25.35
CA THR A 56 6.19 21.08 -25.58
C THR A 56 6.52 20.59 -26.98
N ARG A 57 5.81 19.56 -27.48
CA ARG A 57 5.95 19.04 -28.85
C ARG A 57 5.63 20.09 -29.90
N ARG A 58 4.51 20.80 -29.73
CA ARG A 58 4.12 21.91 -30.62
C ARG A 58 5.12 23.07 -30.59
N ALA A 59 5.65 23.40 -29.41
CA ALA A 59 6.70 24.41 -29.28
C ALA A 59 8.00 24.01 -30.00
N ALA A 60 8.29 22.71 -30.09
CA ALA A 60 9.41 22.16 -30.85
C ALA A 60 9.15 22.04 -32.38
N GLY A 61 7.99 22.49 -32.87
CA GLY A 61 7.63 22.43 -34.30
C GLY A 61 7.29 21.03 -34.82
N LEU A 62 7.09 20.07 -33.93
CA LEU A 62 6.69 18.71 -34.29
C LEU A 62 5.19 18.66 -34.59
N GLU A 63 4.77 17.75 -35.48
CA GLU A 63 3.34 17.60 -35.83
C GLU A 63 2.51 17.28 -34.58
N PRO A 64 1.31 17.90 -34.44
CA PRO A 64 0.38 17.59 -33.37
C PRO A 64 -0.04 16.13 -33.43
N VAL A 65 -0.09 15.46 -32.28
CA VAL A 65 -0.71 14.13 -32.19
C VAL A 65 -2.18 14.32 -31.86
N ASP A 66 -3.07 13.70 -32.62
CA ASP A 66 -4.46 13.62 -32.23
C ASP A 66 -4.61 12.62 -31.06
N LEU A 67 -4.62 13.18 -29.86
CA LEU A 67 -4.79 12.46 -28.61
C LEU A 67 -6.15 11.74 -28.52
N ALA A 68 -7.16 12.16 -29.31
CA ALA A 68 -8.45 11.50 -29.35
C ALA A 68 -8.44 10.25 -30.23
N GLU A 69 -7.67 10.27 -31.33
CA GLU A 69 -7.48 9.13 -32.23
C GLU A 69 -6.57 8.06 -31.64
N THR A 70 -5.57 8.47 -30.84
CA THR A 70 -4.65 7.56 -30.11
C THR A 70 -5.12 7.19 -28.70
N ALA A 71 -6.33 7.59 -28.31
CA ALA A 71 -6.92 7.22 -27.03
C ALA A 71 -7.27 5.73 -27.03
N GLU A 72 -6.34 4.89 -26.59
CA GLU A 72 -6.63 3.49 -26.30
C GLU A 72 -7.58 3.34 -25.10
N ASP A 73 -8.34 2.24 -25.11
CA ASP A 73 -9.37 1.98 -24.11
C ASP A 73 -8.76 1.97 -22.69
N ARG A 74 -9.45 2.63 -21.76
CA ARG A 74 -8.91 2.95 -20.43
C ARG A 74 -8.54 1.71 -19.64
N ASP A 75 -9.24 0.60 -19.87
CA ASP A 75 -9.01 -0.68 -19.21
C ASP A 75 -7.81 -1.44 -19.80
N VAL A 76 -7.34 -1.08 -21.01
CA VAL A 76 -6.16 -1.65 -21.68
C VAL A 76 -4.88 -0.92 -21.26
N VAL A 77 -4.93 0.41 -21.09
CA VAL A 77 -3.75 1.25 -20.78
C VAL A 77 -3.61 1.61 -19.31
N ALA A 78 -4.62 1.32 -18.47
CA ALA A 78 -4.62 1.68 -17.04
C ALA A 78 -3.24 1.40 -16.42
N PRO A 79 -2.47 2.45 -16.07
CA PRO A 79 -1.15 2.24 -15.53
C PRO A 79 -1.25 1.39 -14.28
N GLN A 80 -0.31 0.46 -14.11
CA GLN A 80 -0.06 -0.14 -12.81
C GLN A 80 0.09 1.04 -11.82
N ARG A 81 -0.79 1.10 -10.81
CA ARG A 81 -0.89 2.25 -9.88
C ARG A 81 0.47 2.75 -9.46
N ILE A 82 0.66 4.08 -9.49
CA ILE A 82 1.93 4.71 -9.14
C ILE A 82 2.32 4.37 -7.70
N VAL A 83 1.33 4.33 -6.80
CA VAL A 83 1.50 3.85 -5.43
C VAL A 83 0.47 2.76 -5.16
N PRO A 84 0.84 1.48 -5.29
CA PRO A 84 -0.10 0.41 -5.12
C PRO A 84 -0.29 0.06 -3.64
N LEU A 85 -1.52 -0.27 -3.24
CA LEU A 85 -1.87 -0.63 -1.86
C LEU A 85 -1.06 -1.84 -1.33
N TRP A 86 -0.54 -2.67 -2.23
CA TRP A 86 0.21 -3.87 -1.85
C TRP A 86 1.51 -3.54 -1.10
N THR A 87 2.15 -2.39 -1.33
CA THR A 87 3.41 -2.04 -0.63
C THR A 87 3.19 -1.81 0.87
N LEU A 88 2.08 -1.15 1.22
CA LEU A 88 1.67 -0.98 2.61
C LEU A 88 1.18 -2.31 3.21
N ALA A 89 0.46 -3.11 2.42
CA ALA A 89 0.00 -4.42 2.86
C ALA A 89 1.15 -5.40 3.11
N THR A 90 2.18 -5.43 2.26
CA THR A 90 3.36 -6.29 2.46
C THR A 90 4.17 -5.85 3.66
N LEU A 91 4.37 -4.54 3.85
CA LEU A 91 5.04 -4.02 5.04
C LEU A 91 4.30 -4.41 6.33
N ALA A 92 2.99 -4.20 6.37
CA ALA A 92 2.16 -4.59 7.51
C ALA A 92 2.14 -6.12 7.72
N GLY A 93 2.13 -6.90 6.63
CA GLY A 93 2.22 -8.36 6.67
C GLY A 93 3.54 -8.84 7.29
N LEU A 94 4.67 -8.29 6.85
CA LEU A 94 5.99 -8.60 7.40
C LEU A 94 6.09 -8.20 8.87
N ALA A 95 5.57 -7.03 9.25
CA ALA A 95 5.53 -6.58 10.63
C ALA A 95 4.67 -7.49 11.52
N ALA A 96 3.50 -7.93 11.03
CA ALA A 96 2.63 -8.87 11.73
C ALA A 96 3.31 -10.22 11.94
N VAL A 97 3.89 -10.80 10.89
CA VAL A 97 4.62 -12.08 10.96
C VAL A 97 5.84 -11.98 11.88
N GLY A 98 6.66 -10.94 11.73
CA GLY A 98 7.84 -10.72 12.57
C GLY A 98 7.49 -10.56 14.05
N SER A 99 6.44 -9.78 14.35
CA SER A 99 5.96 -9.59 15.71
C SER A 99 5.37 -10.88 16.29
N ALA A 100 4.61 -11.64 15.51
CA ALA A 100 4.06 -12.93 15.96
C ALA A 100 5.18 -13.95 16.26
N VAL A 101 6.22 -14.02 15.42
CA VAL A 101 7.38 -14.88 15.64
C VAL A 101 8.12 -14.47 16.92
N MET A 102 8.35 -13.17 17.13
CA MET A 102 9.04 -12.70 18.33
C MET A 102 8.21 -12.94 19.60
N LEU A 103 6.91 -12.73 19.55
CA LEU A 103 6.00 -13.03 20.65
C LEU A 103 6.02 -14.53 20.99
N ALA A 104 5.96 -15.41 19.99
CA ALA A 104 6.04 -16.86 20.19
C ALA A 104 7.39 -17.26 20.82
N ARG A 105 8.50 -16.62 20.41
CA ARG A 105 9.83 -16.85 21.00
C ARG A 105 9.91 -16.37 22.45
N GLU A 106 9.30 -15.24 22.78
CA GLU A 106 9.27 -14.71 24.14
C GLU A 106 8.48 -15.62 25.07
N ILE A 107 7.27 -16.01 24.67
CA ILE A 107 6.44 -16.98 25.41
C ILE A 107 7.22 -18.28 25.65
N GLY A 108 7.85 -18.82 24.60
CA GLY A 108 8.64 -20.05 24.71
C GLY A 108 9.86 -19.93 25.63
N ARG A 109 10.46 -18.75 25.79
CA ARG A 109 11.53 -18.50 26.78
C ARG A 109 10.97 -18.43 28.19
N SER A 110 9.82 -17.78 28.38
CA SER A 110 9.19 -17.64 29.69
C SER A 110 8.75 -18.98 30.29
N TYR A 111 8.33 -19.95 29.46
CA TYR A 111 7.96 -21.30 29.92
C TYR A 111 9.16 -22.24 30.16
N ARG A 112 10.37 -21.86 29.73
CA ARG A 112 11.57 -22.71 29.84
C ARG A 112 12.42 -22.41 31.09
N ILE A 113 12.01 -21.44 31.90
CA ILE A 113 12.64 -20.98 33.16
C ILE A 113 11.73 -21.41 34.30
#